data_AF-A0A3D2CEN0-F1
#
_entry.id   AF-A0A3D2CEN0-F1
#
_cell.length_a   1.000
_cell.length_b   1.000
_cell.length_c   1.000
_cell.angle_alpha   90.00
_cell.angle_beta   90.00
_cell.angle_gamma   90.00
#
_symmetry.space_group_name_H-M   'P 1'
#
loop_
_entity.id
_entity.type
_entity.pdbx_description
1 polymer ?
#
loop_
_entity_poly.entity_id
_entity_poly.type
_entity_poly.pdbx_seq_one_letter_code
_entity_poly.pdbx_strand_id
1 'polypeptide(L)'
;MRATMAWMMGLGVVACGDRAVPPAPLLRLDPAGPSETCPDGGVSVMSGLDDNGDGTLQDGEVDDTEALCHGAPGAAGAAGA
;
A
#
# COMPACT_ATOMS: atom_id res chain seq x y z
N MET A 1 25.00 -49.74 -37.64
CA MET A 1 25.72 -48.45 -37.76
C MET A 1 24.95 -47.53 -38.70
N ARG A 2 24.04 -46.70 -38.18
CA ARG A 2 23.58 -45.44 -38.81
C ARG A 2 23.09 -44.52 -37.70
N ALA A 3 23.94 -43.56 -37.36
CA ALA A 3 23.64 -42.46 -36.46
C ALA A 3 23.10 -41.30 -37.30
N THR A 4 21.93 -40.80 -36.93
CA THR A 4 21.45 -39.44 -37.25
C THR A 4 20.62 -39.01 -36.03
N MET A 5 21.22 -38.33 -35.06
CA MET A 5 21.19 -36.86 -34.94
C MET A 5 19.78 -36.29 -35.14
N ALA A 6 19.08 -36.09 -34.02
CA ALA A 6 18.03 -35.09 -33.90
C ALA A 6 18.18 -34.44 -32.51
N TRP A 7 19.19 -33.58 -32.39
CA TRP A 7 19.27 -32.62 -31.29
C TRP A 7 18.24 -31.54 -31.55
N MET A 8 17.00 -31.74 -31.08
CA MET A 8 16.09 -30.64 -30.86
C MET A 8 16.51 -29.96 -29.56
N MET A 9 17.53 -29.10 -29.66
CA MET A 9 17.76 -28.05 -28.68
C MET A 9 16.57 -27.09 -28.76
N GLY A 10 15.52 -27.41 -28.01
CA GLY A 10 14.42 -26.50 -27.78
C GLY A 10 14.91 -25.35 -26.92
N LEU A 11 15.41 -24.28 -27.56
CA LEU A 11 15.52 -22.96 -26.97
C LEU A 11 14.10 -22.43 -26.74
N GLY A 12 13.46 -22.89 -25.66
CA GLY A 12 12.23 -22.31 -25.16
C GLY A 12 12.56 -20.98 -24.49
N VAL A 13 12.15 -19.90 -25.14
CA VAL A 13 12.27 -18.50 -24.71
C VAL A 13 11.92 -18.38 -23.21
N VAL A 14 12.88 -17.95 -22.37
CA VAL A 14 12.57 -17.42 -21.03
C VAL A 14 11.83 -16.10 -21.25
N ALA A 15 10.50 -16.18 -21.35
CA ALA A 15 9.64 -15.03 -21.47
C ALA A 15 9.56 -14.32 -20.11
N CYS A 16 9.95 -13.05 -20.07
CA CYS A 16 9.60 -12.13 -19.01
C CYS A 16 8.19 -11.59 -19.32
N GLY A 17 7.17 -12.44 -19.34
CA GLY A 17 5.91 -12.08 -20.00
C GLY A 17 4.68 -12.80 -19.47
N ASP A 18 4.58 -12.96 -18.15
CA ASP A 18 3.35 -13.10 -17.36
C ASP A 18 3.76 -13.34 -15.88
N ARG A 19 4.46 -12.39 -15.28
CA ARG A 19 4.51 -12.38 -13.81
C ARG A 19 3.16 -11.82 -13.40
N ALA A 20 2.38 -12.58 -12.64
CA ALA A 20 1.35 -12.00 -11.79
C ALA A 20 1.91 -10.69 -11.24
N VAL A 21 1.25 -9.56 -11.51
CA VAL A 21 1.71 -8.26 -11.01
C VAL A 21 1.89 -8.47 -9.52
N PRO A 22 3.13 -8.41 -8.99
CA PRO A 22 3.31 -8.57 -7.56
C PRO A 22 2.49 -7.47 -6.90
N PRO A 23 1.68 -7.79 -5.88
CA PRO A 23 0.77 -6.82 -5.32
C PRO A 23 1.58 -5.63 -4.80
N ALA A 24 1.14 -4.43 -5.17
CA ALA A 24 1.89 -3.21 -4.92
C ALA A 24 1.57 -2.69 -3.51
N PRO A 25 2.56 -2.23 -2.72
CA PRO A 25 2.26 -1.60 -1.44
C PRO A 25 1.60 -0.24 -1.67
N LEU A 26 0.47 -0.01 -1.00
CA LEU A 26 -0.26 1.25 -1.02
C LEU A 26 -0.43 1.81 0.40
N LEU A 27 -0.59 3.14 0.47
CA LEU A 27 -1.01 3.85 1.68
C LEU A 27 -2.33 4.57 1.40
N ARG A 28 -3.25 4.50 2.36
CA ARG A 28 -4.47 5.32 2.38
C ARG A 28 -4.49 6.18 3.64
N LEU A 29 -4.88 7.44 3.48
CA LEU A 29 -4.98 8.40 4.58
C LEU A 29 -6.42 8.91 4.67
N ASP A 30 -7.08 8.59 5.77
CA ASP A 30 -8.46 9.02 6.02
C ASP A 30 -8.50 9.98 7.23
N PRO A 31 -9.30 11.06 7.19
CA PRO A 31 -9.48 11.92 8.35
C PRO A 31 -10.03 11.12 9.55
N ALA A 32 -9.39 11.27 10.71
CA ALA A 32 -9.84 10.68 11.96
C ALA A 32 -10.45 11.76 12.86
N GLY A 33 -11.70 11.53 13.28
CA GLY A 33 -12.36 12.41 14.25
C GLY A 33 -11.75 12.33 15.65
N PRO A 34 -12.15 13.25 16.55
CA PRO A 34 -11.80 13.19 17.97
C PRO A 34 -12.14 11.84 18.60
N SER A 35 -11.20 11.30 19.38
CA SER A 35 -11.36 10.06 20.13
C SER A 35 -10.67 10.15 21.49
N GLU A 36 -10.83 9.14 22.35
CA GLU A 36 -10.09 9.11 23.62
C GLU A 36 -8.57 9.02 23.41
N THR A 37 -8.12 8.41 22.31
CA THR A 37 -6.70 8.32 21.95
C THR A 37 -6.19 9.61 21.31
N CYS A 38 -7.00 10.27 20.48
CA CYS A 38 -6.66 11.52 19.81
C CYS A 38 -7.76 12.58 20.08
N PRO A 39 -7.69 13.32 21.20
CA PRO A 39 -8.73 14.28 21.59
C PRO A 39 -8.97 15.40 20.58
N ASP A 40 -7.93 15.81 19.87
CA ASP A 40 -7.98 16.88 18.86
C ASP A 40 -8.21 16.32 17.43
N GLY A 41 -8.56 15.03 17.31
CA GLY A 41 -8.65 14.33 16.03
C GLY A 41 -7.28 14.04 15.42
N GLY A 42 -7.27 13.66 14.14
CA GLY A 42 -6.04 13.28 13.46
C GLY A 42 -6.26 12.72 12.06
N VAL A 43 -5.36 11.83 11.66
CA VAL A 43 -5.42 11.07 10.41
C VAL A 43 -5.18 9.61 10.73
N SER A 44 -6.01 8.73 10.18
CA SER A 44 -5.74 7.29 10.15
C SER A 44 -4.88 6.99 8.92
N VAL A 45 -3.76 6.34 9.13
CA VAL A 45 -2.86 5.86 8.10
C VAL A 45 -3.02 4.36 7.99
N MET A 46 -3.47 3.89 6.84
CA MET A 46 -3.62 2.48 6.54
C MET A 46 -2.57 2.07 5.52
N SER A 47 -1.98 0.90 5.73
CA SER A 47 -1.03 0.30 4.78
C SER A 47 -1.41 -1.14 4.48
N GLY A 48 -1.13 -1.56 3.26
CA GLY A 48 -1.33 -2.93 2.82
C GLY A 48 -0.89 -3.13 1.38
N LEU A 49 -1.12 -4.33 0.88
CA LEU A 49 -0.84 -4.73 -0.49
C LEU A 49 -2.11 -4.62 -1.34
N ASP A 50 -2.00 -4.00 -2.51
CA ASP A 50 -3.02 -4.02 -3.56
C ASP A 50 -3.05 -5.41 -4.20
N ASP A 51 -3.73 -6.33 -3.53
CA ASP A 51 -3.81 -7.74 -3.90
C ASP A 51 -4.58 -7.96 -5.21
N ASN A 52 -5.53 -7.08 -5.52
CA ASN A 52 -6.32 -7.17 -6.74
C ASN A 52 -5.78 -6.33 -7.91
N GLY A 53 -4.84 -5.42 -7.65
CA GLY A 53 -4.13 -4.64 -8.66
C GLY A 53 -4.93 -3.49 -9.27
N ASP A 54 -5.95 -2.98 -8.57
CA ASP A 54 -6.81 -1.91 -9.06
C ASP A 54 -6.30 -0.49 -8.74
N GLY A 55 -5.17 -0.39 -8.04
CA GLY A 55 -4.51 0.86 -7.69
C GLY A 55 -5.14 1.61 -6.52
N THR A 56 -6.07 0.98 -5.80
CA THR A 56 -6.67 1.51 -4.58
C THR A 56 -6.42 0.54 -3.42
N LEU A 57 -6.29 1.07 -2.19
CA LEU A 57 -6.20 0.23 -1.00
C LEU A 57 -7.61 0.05 -0.42
N GLN A 58 -8.22 -1.11 -0.68
CA GLN A 58 -9.57 -1.44 -0.22
C GLN A 58 -9.53 -1.80 1.26
N ASP A 59 -10.67 -1.71 1.97
CA ASP A 59 -10.75 -2.11 3.39
C ASP A 59 -10.38 -3.57 3.65
N GLY A 60 -10.58 -4.45 2.66
CA GLY A 60 -10.19 -5.86 2.75
C GLY A 60 -8.70 -6.13 2.53
N GLU A 61 -7.95 -5.12 2.08
CA GLU A 61 -6.52 -5.20 1.74
C GLU A 61 -5.65 -4.46 2.78
N VAL A 62 -6.26 -3.86 3.80
CA VAL A 62 -5.54 -3.17 4.87
C VAL A 62 -4.93 -4.19 5.82
N ASP A 63 -3.60 -4.19 5.93
CA ASP A 63 -2.84 -5.02 6.86
C ASP A 63 -2.66 -4.34 8.22
N ASP A 64 -2.31 -3.04 8.19
CA ASP A 64 -2.04 -2.23 9.38
C ASP A 64 -2.80 -0.90 9.34
N THR A 65 -3.21 -0.43 10.51
CA THR A 65 -3.83 0.88 10.69
C THR A 65 -3.21 1.57 11.89
N GLU A 66 -2.66 2.76 11.66
CA GLU A 66 -2.05 3.61 12.69
C GLU A 66 -2.74 4.97 12.75
N ALA A 67 -2.96 5.47 13.97
CA ALA A 67 -3.57 6.78 14.17
C ALA A 67 -2.50 7.84 14.45
N LEU A 68 -2.47 8.89 13.63
CA LEU A 68 -1.62 10.06 13.84
C LEU A 68 -2.46 11.20 14.41
N CYS A 69 -2.34 11.43 15.73
CA CYS A 69 -3.09 12.50 16.40
C CYS A 69 -2.58 13.89 16.01
N HIS A 70 -3.49 14.85 15.90
CA HIS A 70 -3.14 16.27 15.88
C HIS A 70 -2.55 16.71 17.22
N GLY A 71 -1.73 17.75 17.18
CA GLY A 71 -1.24 18.39 18.40
C GLY A 71 -2.32 19.22 19.07
N ALA A 72 -2.14 19.46 20.36
CA ALA A 72 -3.02 20.34 21.12
C ALA A 72 -3.08 21.74 20.47
N PRO A 73 -4.24 22.43 20.52
CA PRO A 73 -4.36 23.80 20.06
C PRO A 73 -3.33 24.71 20.75
N GLY A 74 -2.77 25.64 19.99
CA GLY A 74 -1.89 26.67 20.54
C GLY A 74 -2.63 27.60 21.50
N ALA A 75 -1.86 28.30 22.35
CA ALA A 75 -2.43 29.31 23.24
C ALA A 75 -3.14 30.42 22.46
N ALA A 76 -4.23 30.93 23.03
CA ALA A 76 -4.91 32.10 22.48
C ALA A 76 -3.97 33.31 22.44
N GLY A 77 -4.07 34.12 21.38
CA GLY A 77 -3.34 35.38 21.28
C GLY A 77 -3.79 36.41 22.31
N ALA A 78 -2.93 37.39 22.59
CA ALA A 78 -3.28 38.51 23.46
C ALA A 78 -4.43 39.34 22.86
N ALA A 79 -5.30 39.88 23.73
CA ALA A 79 -6.33 40.82 23.31
C ALA A 79 -5.68 42.11 22.76
N GLY A 80 -6.24 42.67 21.69
CA GLY A 80 -5.83 43.97 21.17
C GLY A 80 -6.13 45.09 22.17
N ALA A 81 -5.28 46.13 22.16
CA ALA A 81 -5.43 47.32 22.99
C ALA A 81 -6.56 48.24 22.52
#